data_AF-A0A535PE90-F1
#
_entry.id   AF-A0A535PE90-F1
#
_cell.length_a   1.000
_cell.length_b   1.000
_cell.length_c   1.000
_cell.angle_alpha   90.00
_cell.angle_beta   90.00
_cell.angle_gamma   90.00
#
_symmetry.space_group_name_H-M   'P 1'
#
loop_
_entity.id
_entity.type
_entity.pdbx_description
1 polymer ?
#
loop_
_entity_poly.entity_id
_entity_poly.type
_entity_poly.pdbx_seq_one_letter_code
_entity_poly.pdbx_strand_id
1 'polypeptide(L)'
;MGVRVFAIVTLVVLGAYHAMRIAATACTGGACDLYIPISLLLPILALAAAIVTAALAISAARRDKTWLVVLSLFAVLGVAGPVVGLLVVRDSPDAFVVSSTILVALVPVSALAFSFTRRQIGDAHVYDDPSLPGTTEQDGRGRAPGR
;
A
#
# COMPACT_ATOMS: atom_id res chain seq x y z
N MET A 1 -0.65 -11.04 7.72
CA MET A 1 -1.38 -10.86 6.44
C MET A 1 -2.14 -9.54 6.33
N GLY A 2 -2.84 -9.06 7.38
CA GLY A 2 -3.73 -7.90 7.31
C GLY A 2 -3.17 -6.62 6.67
N VAL A 3 -1.93 -6.22 7.00
CA VAL A 3 -1.30 -5.00 6.45
C VAL A 3 -1.19 -5.03 4.92
N ARG A 4 -0.86 -6.19 4.34
CA ARG A 4 -0.70 -6.34 2.88
C ARG A 4 -2.05 -6.27 2.17
N VAL A 5 -3.06 -6.94 2.73
CA VAL A 5 -4.41 -6.96 2.16
C VAL A 5 -4.97 -5.54 2.14
N PHE A 6 -4.89 -4.82 3.26
CA PHE A 6 -5.35 -3.43 3.34
C PHE A 6 -4.55 -2.50 2.42
N ALA A 7 -3.23 -2.67 2.33
CA ALA A 7 -2.40 -1.87 1.42
C ALA A 7 -2.80 -2.07 -0.06
N ILE A 8 -3.02 -3.33 -0.48
CA ILE A 8 -3.47 -3.66 -1.84
C ILE A 8 -4.85 -3.09 -2.10
N VAL A 9 -5.80 -3.29 -1.17
CA VAL A 9 -7.15 -2.74 -1.29
C VAL A 9 -7.12 -1.21 -1.42
N THR A 10 -6.29 -0.52 -0.63
CA THR A 10 -6.14 0.94 -0.69
C THR A 10 -5.66 1.39 -2.06
N LEU A 11 -4.67 0.68 -2.65
CA LEU A 11 -4.17 0.98 -4.00
C LEU A 11 -5.21 0.70 -5.08
N VAL A 12 -5.98 -0.39 -4.95
CA VAL A 12 -7.09 -0.72 -5.88
C VAL A 12 -8.17 0.35 -5.83
N VAL A 13 -8.54 0.82 -4.63
CA VAL A 13 -9.52 1.91 -4.45
C VAL A 13 -9.01 3.22 -5.07
N LEU A 14 -7.72 3.55 -4.90
CA LEU A 14 -7.09 4.70 -5.55
C LEU A 14 -7.14 4.58 -7.08
N GLY A 15 -6.81 3.41 -7.62
CA GLY A 15 -6.87 3.14 -9.05
C GLY A 15 -8.29 3.25 -9.60
N ALA A 16 -9.27 2.69 -8.89
CA ALA A 16 -10.68 2.76 -9.26
C ALA A 16 -11.21 4.22 -9.26
N TYR A 17 -10.78 5.04 -8.29
CA TYR A 17 -11.09 6.47 -8.26
C TYR A 17 -10.61 7.18 -9.52
N HIS A 18 -9.35 6.99 -9.91
CA HIS A 18 -8.79 7.64 -11.11
C HIS A 18 -9.44 7.12 -12.39
N ALA A 19 -9.74 5.81 -12.46
CA ALA A 19 -10.46 5.24 -13.60
C ALA A 19 -11.87 5.84 -13.76
N MET A 20 -12.62 6.00 -12.67
CA MET A 20 -13.92 6.68 -12.70
C MET A 20 -13.80 8.16 -13.05
N ARG A 21 -12.77 8.84 -12.55
CA ARG A 21 -12.52 10.26 -12.87
C ARG A 21 -12.28 10.46 -14.37
N ILE A 22 -11.48 9.59 -14.99
CA ILE A 22 -11.25 9.59 -16.44
C ILE A 22 -12.55 9.29 -17.19
N ALA A 23 -13.31 8.28 -16.75
CA ALA A 23 -14.61 7.96 -17.34
C ALA A 23 -15.59 9.14 -17.26
N ALA A 24 -15.63 9.87 -16.14
CA ALA A 24 -16.45 11.06 -15.96
C ALA A 24 -16.03 12.22 -16.88
N THR A 25 -14.73 12.42 -17.13
CA THR A 25 -14.25 13.45 -18.08
C THR A 25 -14.61 13.13 -19.53
N ALA A 26 -14.90 11.86 -19.85
CA ALA A 26 -15.30 11.42 -21.18
C ALA A 26 -16.82 11.28 -21.34
N CYS A 27 -17.60 11.50 -20.27
CA CYS A 27 -19.03 11.26 -20.26
C CYS A 27 -19.79 12.61 -20.37
N THR A 28 -20.85 12.64 -21.19
CA THR A 28 -21.74 13.79 -21.36
C THR A 28 -23.20 13.35 -21.20
N GLY A 29 -24.00 14.04 -20.40
CA GLY A 29 -25.42 13.74 -20.17
C GLY A 29 -25.74 13.19 -18.77
N GLY A 30 -27.02 12.92 -18.48
CA GLY A 30 -27.53 12.60 -17.13
C GLY A 30 -26.98 11.33 -16.46
N ALA A 31 -26.27 10.47 -17.21
CA ALA A 31 -25.51 9.35 -16.64
C ALA A 31 -24.28 9.81 -15.83
N CYS A 32 -23.81 11.06 -16.03
CA CYS A 32 -22.71 11.65 -15.27
C CYS A 32 -23.06 11.93 -13.80
N ASP A 33 -24.34 12.18 -13.50
CA ASP A 33 -24.77 12.52 -12.13
C ASP A 33 -24.56 11.37 -11.13
N LEU A 34 -24.55 10.12 -11.61
CA LEU A 34 -24.23 8.95 -10.78
C LEU A 34 -22.75 8.87 -10.40
N TYR A 35 -21.85 9.46 -11.18
CA TYR A 35 -20.41 9.44 -10.90
C TYR A 35 -20.00 10.46 -9.84
N ILE A 36 -20.79 11.52 -9.64
CA ILE A 36 -20.51 12.60 -8.68
C ILE A 36 -20.49 12.08 -7.23
N PRO A 37 -21.52 11.37 -6.71
CA PRO A 37 -21.50 10.89 -5.34
C PRO A 37 -20.48 9.77 -5.12
N ILE A 38 -20.27 8.89 -6.12
CA ILE A 38 -19.33 7.77 -6.02
C ILE A 38 -17.88 8.24 -6.03
N SER A 39 -17.56 9.24 -6.87
CA SER A 39 -16.22 9.86 -6.91
C SER A 39 -15.87 10.58 -5.63
N LEU A 40 -16.85 11.02 -4.83
CA LEU A 40 -16.62 11.66 -3.53
C LEU A 40 -16.42 10.63 -2.40
N LEU A 41 -17.07 9.47 -2.51
CA LEU A 41 -16.97 8.40 -1.51
C LEU A 41 -15.63 7.65 -1.58
N LEU A 42 -15.14 7.38 -2.79
CA LEU A 42 -13.88 6.67 -3.05
C LEU A 42 -12.63 7.28 -2.36
N PRO A 43 -12.36 8.60 -2.45
CA PRO A 43 -11.20 9.21 -1.80
C PRO A 43 -11.31 9.19 -0.27
N ILE A 44 -12.52 9.28 0.29
CA ILE A 44 -12.76 9.13 1.73
C ILE A 44 -12.45 7.69 2.17
N LEU A 45 -12.92 6.71 1.40
CA LEU A 45 -12.65 5.29 1.66
C LEU A 45 -11.15 4.98 1.59
N ALA A 46 -10.46 5.53 0.60
CA ALA A 46 -9.01 5.40 0.46
C ALA A 46 -8.27 5.99 1.65
N LEU A 47 -8.67 7.18 2.12
CA LEU A 47 -8.06 7.82 3.28
C LEU A 47 -8.29 6.99 4.54
N ALA A 48 -9.50 6.49 4.77
CA ALA A 48 -9.83 5.62 5.89
C ALA A 48 -9.00 4.32 5.86
N ALA A 49 -8.89 3.68 4.70
CA ALA A 49 -8.07 2.48 4.51
C ALA A 49 -6.58 2.75 4.73
N ALA A 50 -6.08 3.92 4.29
CA ALA A 50 -4.70 4.35 4.55
C ALA A 50 -4.43 4.56 6.04
N ILE A 51 -5.35 5.20 6.78
CA ILE A 51 -5.25 5.38 8.24
C ILE A 51 -5.18 4.03 8.96
N VAL A 52 -6.06 3.08 8.60
CA VAL A 52 -6.05 1.73 9.18
C VAL A 52 -4.74 1.02 8.84
N THR A 53 -4.28 1.11 7.60
CA THR A 53 -3.01 0.50 7.15
C THR A 53 -1.82 1.08 7.93
N ALA A 54 -1.78 2.40 8.12
CA ALA A 54 -0.76 3.07 8.91
C ALA A 54 -0.77 2.59 10.37
N ALA A 55 -1.93 2.54 11.02
CA ALA A 55 -2.06 2.10 12.40
C ALA A 55 -1.58 0.65 12.59
N LEU A 56 -1.95 -0.23 11.66
CA LEU A 56 -1.49 -1.63 11.67
C LEU A 56 0.02 -1.74 11.39
N ALA A 57 0.56 -0.94 10.48
CA ALA A 57 1.99 -0.95 10.18
C ALA A 57 2.84 -0.42 11.36
N ILE A 58 2.44 0.71 11.96
CA ILE A 58 3.12 1.32 13.11
C ILE A 58 3.08 0.38 14.33
N SER A 59 1.92 -0.23 14.60
CA SER A 59 1.80 -1.19 15.71
C SER A 59 2.70 -2.42 15.50
N ALA A 60 2.83 -2.92 14.27
CA ALA A 60 3.74 -4.01 13.93
C ALA A 60 5.23 -3.61 14.01
N ALA A 61 5.55 -2.33 13.75
CA ALA A 61 6.90 -1.78 13.77
C ALA A 61 7.38 -1.32 15.16
N ARG A 62 6.61 -1.49 16.24
CA ARG A 62 7.01 -1.06 17.61
C ARG A 62 8.38 -1.58 18.08
N ARG A 63 8.84 -2.72 17.54
CA ARG A 63 10.15 -3.30 17.88
C ARG A 63 11.31 -2.76 17.02
N ASP A 64 11.02 -2.14 15.88
CA ASP A 64 12.02 -1.55 14.96
C ASP A 64 11.90 -0.02 14.95
N LYS A 65 12.74 0.65 15.74
CA LYS A 65 12.70 2.13 15.89
C LYS A 65 12.83 2.86 14.56
N THR A 66 13.70 2.40 13.67
CA THR A 66 13.92 3.02 12.35
C THR A 66 12.66 2.96 11.49
N TRP A 67 12.04 1.77 11.39
CA TRP A 67 10.81 1.60 10.62
C TRP A 67 9.61 2.30 11.27
N LEU A 68 9.56 2.38 12.60
CA LEU A 68 8.53 3.14 13.29
C LEU A 68 8.58 4.63 12.91
N VAL A 69 9.76 5.24 12.89
CA VAL A 69 9.92 6.64 12.49
C VAL A 69 9.50 6.83 11.04
N VAL A 70 9.99 5.98 10.13
CA VAL A 70 9.66 6.06 8.70
C VAL A 70 8.16 5.91 8.45
N LEU A 71 7.51 4.90 9.01
CA LEU A 71 6.08 4.66 8.85
C LEU A 71 5.23 5.76 9.48
N SER A 72 5.65 6.30 10.63
CA SER A 72 4.97 7.43 11.26
C SER A 72 5.07 8.69 10.42
N LEU A 73 6.23 8.95 9.81
CA LEU A 73 6.43 10.11 8.94
C LEU A 73 5.52 10.03 7.71
N PHE A 74 5.48 8.87 7.05
CA PHE A 74 4.59 8.64 5.91
C PHE A 74 3.11 8.67 6.29
N ALA A 75 2.73 8.18 7.47
CA ALA A 75 1.36 8.29 7.96
C ALA A 75 0.95 9.76 8.16
N VAL A 76 1.82 10.57 8.77
CA VAL A 76 1.57 12.01 8.95
C VAL A 76 1.48 12.71 7.60
N LEU A 77 2.43 12.49 6.70
CA LEU A 77 2.42 13.08 5.36
C LEU A 77 1.18 12.66 4.56
N GLY A 78 0.80 11.38 4.61
CA GLY A 78 -0.35 10.86 3.86
C GLY A 78 -1.71 11.32 4.37
N VAL A 79 -1.82 11.68 5.67
CA VAL A 79 -3.07 12.15 6.28
C VAL A 79 -3.14 13.67 6.35
N ALA A 80 -2.08 14.33 6.82
CA ALA A 80 -2.02 15.78 6.95
C ALA A 80 -1.73 16.47 5.61
N GLY A 81 -1.00 15.82 4.70
CA GLY A 81 -0.64 16.36 3.39
C GLY A 81 -1.87 16.74 2.54
N PRO A 82 -2.90 15.89 2.42
CA PRO A 82 -4.17 16.26 1.78
C PRO A 82 -4.86 17.47 2.42
N VAL A 83 -4.78 17.63 3.74
CA VAL A 83 -5.38 18.77 4.46
C VAL A 83 -4.64 20.07 4.15
N VAL A 84 -3.30 20.03 4.21
CA VAL A 84 -2.44 21.19 3.88
C VAL A 84 -2.52 21.52 2.39
N GLY A 85 -2.54 20.51 1.52
CA GLY A 85 -2.69 20.67 0.08
C GLY A 85 -4.01 21.37 -0.28
N LEU A 86 -5.09 21.15 0.47
CA LEU A 86 -6.37 21.81 0.25
C LEU A 86 -6.28 23.31 0.55
N LEU A 87 -5.44 23.71 1.51
CA LEU A 87 -5.23 25.11 1.87
C LEU A 87 -4.30 25.82 0.87
N VAL A 88 -3.32 25.12 0.30
CA VAL A 88 -2.27 25.70 -0.55
C VAL A 88 -2.62 25.66 -2.04
N VAL A 89 -3.25 24.57 -2.50
CA VAL A 89 -3.50 24.26 -3.93
C VAL A 89 -4.99 24.40 -4.26
N ARG A 90 -5.72 25.19 -3.46
CA ARG A 90 -7.19 25.35 -3.57
C ARG A 90 -7.63 25.83 -4.94
N ASP A 91 -6.81 26.65 -5.59
CA ASP A 91 -7.12 27.28 -6.88
C ASP A 91 -6.88 26.36 -8.08
N SER A 92 -6.25 25.20 -7.88
CA SER A 92 -5.95 24.22 -8.94
C SER A 92 -6.42 22.81 -8.54
N PRO A 93 -7.72 22.50 -8.73
CA PRO A 93 -8.31 21.25 -8.25
C PRO A 93 -7.63 20.00 -8.82
N ASP A 94 -7.12 20.04 -10.05
CA ASP A 94 -6.40 18.91 -10.64
C ASP A 94 -5.05 18.65 -9.97
N ALA A 95 -4.28 19.71 -9.69
CA ALA A 95 -3.01 19.60 -9.00
C ALA A 95 -3.21 19.12 -7.55
N PHE A 96 -4.29 19.56 -6.89
CA PHE A 96 -4.68 19.09 -5.58
C PHE A 96 -4.97 17.58 -5.57
N VAL A 97 -5.79 17.08 -6.51
CA VAL A 97 -6.15 15.66 -6.55
C VAL A 97 -4.91 14.79 -6.79
N VAL A 98 -4.02 15.18 -7.70
CA VAL A 98 -2.80 14.42 -8.00
C VAL A 98 -1.86 14.38 -6.79
N SER A 99 -1.57 15.55 -6.20
CA SER A 99 -0.66 15.64 -5.05
C SER A 99 -1.19 14.88 -3.82
N SER A 100 -2.48 15.04 -3.51
CA SER A 100 -3.17 14.32 -2.43
C SER A 100 -3.15 12.81 -2.65
N THR A 101 -3.39 12.34 -3.88
CA THR A 101 -3.29 10.92 -4.24
C THR A 101 -1.88 10.38 -3.96
N ILE A 102 -0.84 11.09 -4.40
CA ILE A 102 0.55 10.68 -4.20
C ILE A 102 0.85 10.56 -2.70
N LEU A 103 0.45 11.56 -1.91
CA LEU A 103 0.64 11.57 -0.46
C LEU A 103 -0.06 10.38 0.21
N VAL A 104 -1.32 10.12 -0.14
CA VAL A 104 -2.09 8.98 0.41
C VAL A 104 -1.46 7.64 -0.02
N ALA A 105 -0.95 7.53 -1.24
CA ALA A 105 -0.32 6.31 -1.76
C ALA A 105 1.01 5.96 -1.06
N LEU A 106 1.73 6.93 -0.50
CA LEU A 106 2.96 6.68 0.26
C LEU A 106 2.73 5.76 1.46
N VAL A 107 1.55 5.82 2.08
CA VAL A 107 1.21 5.01 3.25
C VAL A 107 1.16 3.51 2.93
N PRO A 108 0.34 3.00 1.99
CA PRO A 108 0.32 1.59 1.64
C PRO A 108 1.63 1.13 0.99
N VAL A 109 2.32 1.98 0.22
CA VAL A 109 3.62 1.63 -0.40
C VAL A 109 4.70 1.40 0.67
N SER A 110 4.83 2.30 1.65
CA SER A 110 5.78 2.16 2.75
C SER A 110 5.44 0.97 3.65
N ALA A 111 4.15 0.69 3.88
CA ALA A 111 3.69 -0.48 4.62
C ALA A 111 4.01 -1.80 3.90
N LEU A 112 3.90 -1.83 2.56
CA LEU A 112 4.31 -2.98 1.74
C LEU A 112 5.83 -3.18 1.82
N ALA A 113 6.62 -2.10 1.67
CA ALA A 113 8.07 -2.15 1.78
C ALA A 113 8.51 -2.74 3.13
N PHE A 114 7.97 -2.23 4.25
CA PHE A 114 8.22 -2.79 5.58
C PHE A 114 7.88 -4.29 5.64
N SER A 115 6.74 -4.68 5.08
CA SER A 115 6.28 -6.06 5.13
C SER A 115 7.16 -7.01 4.31
N PHE A 116 7.76 -6.55 3.20
CA PHE A 116 8.71 -7.33 2.41
C PHE A 116 10.08 -7.41 3.08
N THR A 117 10.60 -6.29 3.59
CA THR A 117 11.89 -6.25 4.31
C THR A 117 11.88 -7.17 5.53
N ARG A 118 10.80 -7.15 6.31
CA ARG A 118 10.67 -8.02 7.49
C ARG A 118 10.63 -9.52 7.12
N ARG A 119 10.09 -9.85 5.95
CA ARG A 119 10.04 -11.25 5.47
C ARG A 119 11.43 -11.73 5.04
N GLN A 120 12.17 -10.90 4.29
CA GLN A 120 13.54 -11.23 3.89
C GLN A 120 14.47 -11.47 5.09
N ILE A 121 14.37 -10.64 6.13
CA ILE A 121 15.17 -10.81 7.36
C ILE A 121 14.78 -12.10 8.10
N GLY A 122 13.49 -12.44 8.14
CA GLY A 122 13.01 -13.69 8.73
C GLY A 122 13.51 -14.93 7.96
N ASP A 123 13.45 -14.91 6.63
CA ASP A 123 13.89 -16.02 5.78
C ASP A 123 15.42 -16.21 5.85
N ALA A 124 16.20 -15.13 5.93
CA ALA A 124 17.65 -15.20 6.12
C ALA A 124 18.04 -15.82 7.47
N HIS A 125 17.35 -15.46 8.56
CA HIS A 125 17.63 -16.04 9.88
C HIS A 125 17.26 -17.52 10.00
N VAL A 126 16.25 -17.99 9.28
CA VAL A 126 15.89 -19.42 9.24
C VAL A 126 16.93 -20.24 8.46
N TYR A 127 17.55 -19.64 7.44
CA TYR A 127 18.58 -20.32 6.64
C TYR A 127 19.92 -20.48 7.38
N ASP A 128 20.23 -19.56 8.30
CA ASP A 128 21.46 -19.57 9.10
C ASP A 128 21.36 -20.38 10.41
N ASP A 129 20.25 -21.09 10.66
CA ASP A 129 20.11 -21.91 11.88
C ASP A 129 20.70 -23.32 11.68
N PRO A 130 21.88 -23.64 12.27
CA PRO A 130 22.53 -24.95 12.12
C PRO A 130 21.80 -26.10 12.84
N SER A 131 20.70 -25.80 13.55
CA SER A 131 19.91 -26.81 14.26
C SER A 131 18.76 -27.42 13.45
N LEU A 132 18.51 -26.93 12.22
CA LEU A 132 17.56 -27.54 11.30
C LEU A 132 18.19 -28.79 10.66
N PRO A 133 17.56 -29.99 10.79
CA PRO A 133 18.04 -31.18 10.11
C PRO A 133 17.96 -30.94 8.60
N GLY A 134 19.12 -30.94 7.94
CA GLY A 134 19.22 -30.76 6.50
C GLY A 134 18.23 -31.68 5.79
N THR A 135 17.31 -31.11 5.03
CA THR A 135 16.41 -31.87 4.16
C THR A 135 17.27 -32.47 3.05
N THR A 136 17.82 -33.66 3.29
CA THR A 136 18.55 -34.50 2.33
C THR A 136 17.62 -35.12 1.27
N GLU A 137 16.43 -34.56 1.04
CA GLU A 137 15.45 -35.09 0.08
C GLU A 137 15.51 -34.34 -1.26
N GLN A 138 16.73 -34.10 -1.75
CA GLN A 138 16.94 -33.59 -3.11
C GLN A 138 18.17 -34.23 -3.79
N ASP A 139 18.48 -35.49 -3.49
CA ASP A 139 19.49 -36.27 -4.23
C ASP A 139 18.99 -37.70 -4.51
N GLY A 140 18.04 -37.84 -5.44
CA GLY A 140 17.46 -39.15 -5.77
C GLY A 140 16.79 -39.29 -7.13
N ARG A 141 16.89 -38.28 -8.01
CA ARG A 141 16.22 -38.30 -9.33
C ARG A 141 17.14 -37.97 -10.50
N GLY A 142 18.34 -38.55 -10.48
CA GLY A 142 19.33 -38.30 -11.52
C GLY A 142 20.39 -39.39 -11.69
N ARG A 143 19.98 -40.66 -11.83
CA ARG A 143 20.90 -41.66 -12.41
C ARG A 143 20.14 -42.70 -13.24
N ALA A 144 20.22 -42.52 -14.55
CA ALA A 144 19.88 -43.56 -15.52
C ALA A 144 20.84 -44.76 -15.34
N PRO A 145 20.35 -46.01 -15.31
CA PRO A 145 21.23 -47.16 -15.42
C PRO A 145 21.60 -47.35 -16.91
N GLY A 146 22.85 -47.05 -17.23
CA GLY A 146 23.50 -47.53 -18.44
C GLY A 146 24.31 -48.78 -18.13
N ARG A 147 23.79 -49.95 -18.51
CA ARG A 147 24.48 -51.03 -19.24
C ARG A 147 23.57 -52.23 -19.42
#